data_AF-A0A0F9JKL9-F1
#
_entry.id   AF-A0A0F9JKL9-F1
#
_cell.length_a   1.000
_cell.length_b   1.000
_cell.length_c   1.000
_cell.angle_alpha   90.00
_cell.angle_beta   90.00
_cell.angle_gamma   90.00
#
_symmetry.space_group_name_H-M   'P 1'
#
loop_
_entity.id
_entity.type
_entity.pdbx_description
1 polymer ?
#
loop_
_entity_poly.entity_id
_entity_poly.type
_entity_poly.pdbx_seq_one_letter_code
_entity_poly.pdbx_strand_id
1 'polypeptide(L)'
;MKIVDTGEDFITPEFLNILFFQQRNLVIYPYVDLKHLHTLEIFTVGYSNVDLESTALHDLKRVLEFESENSYSQSPSFYFIYNLGRSNIKEVLSMDSIRCVLNSNENISDLADGRRFIFYNKKNNHFLNYSGGDLEFETNLISTAKTREILNDSIQKIKSTASLIFSELNSNNSFENLPDILKDYNSKYWQKILKFTENFFEIKVPRVEDLDFKLESKVDEKDDLKDFSDEYEVIVSTNKSIGKEFIQCLHEYRSKKVNASHLELEDMFNPLRLYNYLRNRHWKEGIPEMFIKEWGSMSRSQYNLTEIDHDDFERIFKKLNIPLVQINYRKENKLEIKKVNKVSSSIKRLENKTIPFVKDFSAFKEWIFETLDGIENLLGIQPNSSIKKLAGSRFSNSTKNPERVFVDLTNILMADVNKNRNMQIKNVLLIREQILSEGYHPILVTDANTLYNVDDEGGFRKLVKEGVIRQAPADRKADIFVLKLARNHNCRFITNDKYSDPKYKEEFGKEWIRKNRITFIFADGVLVLD
;
A
#
# COMPACT_ATOMS: atom_id res chain seq x y z
N MET A 1 -9.86 -34.66 21.70
CA MET A 1 -9.17 -33.37 21.50
C MET A 1 -9.85 -32.72 20.30
N LYS A 2 -10.65 -31.67 20.52
CA LYS A 2 -11.39 -30.99 19.43
C LYS A 2 -10.36 -30.29 18.55
N ILE A 3 -10.21 -30.74 17.31
CA ILE A 3 -9.42 -30.06 16.29
C ILE A 3 -10.08 -28.70 16.09
N VAL A 4 -9.34 -27.64 16.38
CA VAL A 4 -9.78 -26.27 16.09
C VAL A 4 -9.82 -26.16 14.57
N ASP A 5 -11.03 -25.99 14.04
CA ASP A 5 -11.30 -25.75 12.63
C ASP A 5 -10.75 -24.36 12.27
N THR A 6 -9.48 -24.32 11.86
CA THR A 6 -8.78 -23.07 11.53
C THR A 6 -9.20 -22.52 10.17
N GLY A 7 -9.96 -23.28 9.37
CA GLY A 7 -10.27 -22.94 7.99
C GLY A 7 -9.07 -23.01 7.04
N GLU A 8 -7.85 -23.29 7.51
CA GLU A 8 -6.60 -23.29 6.71
C GLU A 8 -6.13 -24.71 6.33
N ASP A 9 -6.99 -25.71 6.49
CA ASP A 9 -6.69 -27.15 6.28
C ASP A 9 -6.08 -27.49 4.91
N PHE A 10 -6.22 -26.62 3.90
CA PHE A 10 -5.70 -26.84 2.55
C PHE A 10 -4.48 -26.01 2.18
N ILE A 11 -3.95 -25.20 3.10
CA ILE A 11 -2.67 -24.51 2.90
C ILE A 11 -1.54 -25.52 3.17
N THR A 12 -1.33 -26.44 2.22
CA THR A 12 -0.28 -27.46 2.29
C THR A 12 0.64 -27.41 1.08
N PRO A 13 1.90 -27.91 1.21
CA PRO A 13 2.86 -27.95 0.11
C PRO A 13 2.33 -28.68 -1.12
N GLU A 14 1.51 -29.72 -0.94
CA GLU A 14 0.92 -30.50 -2.02
C GLU A 14 -0.06 -29.67 -2.84
N PHE A 15 -0.99 -28.96 -2.19
CA PHE A 15 -1.96 -28.12 -2.90
C PHE A 15 -1.25 -26.97 -3.64
N LEU A 16 -0.24 -26.35 -3.02
CA LEU A 16 0.59 -25.33 -3.67
C LEU A 16 1.28 -25.91 -4.91
N ASN A 17 1.91 -27.08 -4.80
CA ASN A 17 2.57 -27.70 -5.94
C ASN A 17 1.60 -28.04 -7.07
N ILE A 18 0.45 -28.62 -6.76
CA ILE A 18 -0.54 -29.05 -7.76
C ILE A 18 -1.15 -27.85 -8.48
N LEU A 19 -1.66 -26.86 -7.73
CA LEU A 19 -2.42 -25.75 -8.29
C LEU A 19 -1.51 -24.68 -8.91
N PHE A 20 -0.43 -24.32 -8.23
CA PHE A 20 0.46 -23.24 -8.65
C PHE A 20 1.65 -23.75 -9.49
N PHE A 21 2.49 -24.67 -9.01
CA PHE A 21 3.70 -25.05 -9.77
C PHE A 21 3.40 -25.94 -10.99
N GLN A 22 2.56 -26.95 -10.82
CA GLN A 22 2.23 -27.91 -11.87
C GLN A 22 1.09 -27.44 -12.78
N GLN A 23 0.37 -26.39 -12.39
CA GLN A 23 -0.79 -25.88 -13.10
C GLN A 23 -1.80 -27.00 -13.45
N ARG A 24 -2.07 -27.92 -12.50
CA ARG A 24 -3.03 -29.02 -12.66
C ARG A 24 -4.39 -28.69 -12.06
N ASN A 25 -5.42 -29.40 -12.49
CA ASN A 25 -6.76 -29.26 -11.96
C ASN A 25 -6.94 -30.18 -10.75
N LEU A 26 -7.86 -29.82 -9.86
CA LEU A 26 -8.05 -30.53 -8.61
C LEU A 26 -9.52 -30.94 -8.45
N VAL A 27 -9.74 -32.13 -7.91
CA VAL A 27 -11.06 -32.67 -7.58
C VAL A 27 -11.05 -33.05 -6.12
N ILE A 28 -11.88 -32.40 -5.32
CA ILE A 28 -12.03 -32.64 -3.88
C ILE A 28 -13.36 -33.34 -3.64
N TYR A 29 -13.31 -34.44 -2.87
CA TYR A 29 -14.50 -35.16 -2.44
C TYR A 29 -14.24 -35.87 -1.10
N PRO A 30 -15.27 -36.18 -0.29
CA PRO A 30 -16.65 -35.68 -0.41
C PRO A 30 -16.73 -34.17 -0.14
N TYR A 31 -17.94 -33.61 -0.17
CA TYR A 31 -18.21 -32.17 -0.05
C TYR A 31 -17.34 -31.47 0.98
N VAL A 32 -16.75 -30.36 0.55
CA VAL A 32 -16.12 -29.39 1.43
C VAL A 32 -16.85 -28.05 1.33
N ASP A 33 -16.93 -27.32 2.42
CA ASP A 33 -17.57 -26.01 2.41
C ASP A 33 -16.78 -24.99 1.56
N LEU A 34 -17.47 -23.92 1.18
CA LEU A 34 -16.91 -22.84 0.36
C LEU A 34 -15.73 -22.15 1.05
N LYS A 35 -15.83 -21.93 2.37
CA LYS A 35 -14.81 -21.22 3.14
C LYS A 35 -13.45 -21.92 3.04
N HIS A 36 -13.44 -23.25 3.17
CA HIS A 36 -12.24 -24.06 3.02
C HIS A 36 -11.77 -24.05 1.57
N LEU A 37 -12.65 -24.17 0.58
CA LEU A 37 -12.25 -24.13 -0.83
C LEU A 37 -11.63 -22.78 -1.24
N HIS A 38 -12.17 -21.67 -0.75
CA HIS A 38 -11.63 -20.32 -0.97
C HIS A 38 -10.25 -20.11 -0.33
N THR A 39 -9.76 -21.02 0.51
CA THR A 39 -8.35 -20.96 0.94
C THR A 39 -7.38 -21.31 -0.19
N LEU A 40 -7.80 -22.13 -1.14
CA LEU A 40 -6.98 -22.53 -2.30
C LEU A 40 -6.79 -21.39 -3.31
N GLU A 41 -7.59 -20.31 -3.24
CA GLU A 41 -7.44 -19.14 -4.11
C GLU A 41 -6.04 -18.54 -4.05
N ILE A 42 -5.36 -18.64 -2.91
CA ILE A 42 -3.97 -18.17 -2.75
C ILE A 42 -3.00 -18.87 -3.71
N PHE A 43 -3.33 -20.08 -4.18
CA PHE A 43 -2.51 -20.84 -5.13
C PHE A 43 -2.93 -20.61 -6.59
N THR A 44 -3.96 -19.80 -6.84
CA THR A 44 -4.50 -19.49 -8.18
C THR A 44 -4.01 -18.13 -8.72
N VAL A 45 -2.89 -17.63 -8.20
CA VAL A 45 -2.30 -16.35 -8.60
C VAL A 45 -2.09 -16.27 -10.12
N GLY A 46 -2.59 -15.19 -10.72
CA GLY A 46 -2.54 -14.97 -12.17
C GLY A 46 -3.84 -15.27 -12.90
N TYR A 47 -4.83 -15.84 -12.21
CA TYR A 47 -6.15 -16.11 -12.74
C TYR A 47 -7.24 -15.23 -12.12
N SER A 48 -8.34 -15.05 -12.83
CA SER A 48 -9.58 -14.48 -12.31
C SER A 48 -10.46 -15.61 -11.77
N ASN A 49 -10.71 -15.62 -10.46
CA ASN A 49 -11.50 -16.67 -9.83
C ASN A 49 -12.99 -16.49 -10.11
N VAL A 50 -13.65 -17.58 -10.52
CA VAL A 50 -15.09 -17.61 -10.84
C VAL A 50 -15.74 -18.76 -10.07
N ASP A 51 -16.75 -18.43 -9.27
CA ASP A 51 -17.53 -19.39 -8.49
C ASP A 51 -18.75 -19.86 -9.30
N LEU A 52 -18.89 -21.16 -9.49
CA LEU A 52 -20.01 -21.77 -10.23
C LEU A 52 -20.70 -22.83 -9.38
N GLU A 53 -22.01 -22.67 -9.18
CA GLU A 53 -22.84 -23.70 -8.55
C GLU A 53 -23.48 -24.59 -9.63
N SER A 54 -23.17 -25.89 -9.61
CA SER A 54 -23.63 -26.82 -10.65
C SER A 54 -25.15 -26.98 -10.73
N THR A 55 -25.88 -26.71 -9.65
CA THR A 55 -27.35 -26.82 -9.59
C THR A 55 -28.06 -25.70 -10.35
N ALA A 56 -27.39 -24.56 -10.53
CA ALA A 56 -27.94 -23.38 -11.21
C ALA A 56 -27.72 -23.41 -12.74
N LEU A 57 -26.93 -24.36 -13.24
CA LEU A 57 -26.46 -24.39 -14.62
C LEU A 57 -27.00 -25.63 -15.34
N HIS A 58 -27.98 -25.41 -16.23
CA HIS A 58 -28.59 -26.48 -17.04
C HIS A 58 -27.63 -27.09 -18.07
N ASP A 59 -26.55 -26.38 -18.44
CA ASP A 59 -25.53 -26.83 -19.39
C ASP A 59 -24.16 -26.26 -19.00
N LEU A 60 -23.57 -26.86 -17.96
CA LEU A 60 -22.30 -26.42 -17.36
C LEU A 60 -21.17 -26.36 -18.40
N LYS A 61 -21.11 -27.37 -19.29
CA LYS A 61 -20.08 -27.46 -20.32
C LYS A 61 -20.13 -26.27 -21.28
N ARG A 62 -21.31 -25.92 -21.81
CA ARG A 62 -21.43 -24.78 -22.72
C ARG A 62 -21.09 -23.44 -22.06
N VAL A 63 -21.43 -23.27 -20.78
CA VAL A 63 -21.08 -22.04 -20.04
C VAL A 63 -19.57 -21.92 -19.89
N LEU A 64 -18.90 -23.00 -19.51
CA LEU A 64 -17.45 -23.04 -19.36
C LEU A 64 -16.73 -22.84 -20.71
N GLU A 65 -17.21 -23.46 -21.79
CA GLU A 65 -16.68 -23.24 -23.14
C GLU A 65 -16.85 -21.77 -23.56
N PHE A 66 -18.07 -21.23 -23.44
CA PHE A 66 -18.39 -19.85 -23.82
C PHE A 66 -17.58 -18.83 -23.02
N GLU A 67 -17.40 -19.03 -21.71
CA GLU A 67 -16.60 -18.10 -20.90
C GLU A 67 -15.10 -18.23 -21.17
N SER A 68 -14.61 -19.46 -21.42
CA SER A 68 -13.20 -19.65 -21.79
C SER A 68 -12.85 -18.98 -23.13
N GLU A 69 -13.78 -18.98 -24.09
CA GLU A 69 -13.60 -18.39 -25.42
C GLU A 69 -13.82 -16.86 -25.45
N ASN A 70 -14.69 -16.32 -24.59
CA ASN A 70 -15.06 -14.89 -24.58
C ASN A 70 -14.29 -14.06 -23.54
N SER A 71 -13.00 -14.33 -23.32
CA SER A 71 -12.18 -13.64 -22.31
C SER A 71 -12.18 -12.11 -22.47
N TYR A 72 -13.12 -11.42 -21.83
CA TYR A 72 -13.17 -9.95 -21.70
C TYR A 72 -12.10 -9.43 -20.72
N SER A 73 -11.49 -10.31 -19.92
CA SER A 73 -10.39 -10.05 -19.00
C SER A 73 -9.04 -10.34 -19.63
N GLN A 74 -8.02 -9.55 -19.29
CA GLN A 74 -6.62 -9.82 -19.71
C GLN A 74 -6.00 -11.02 -18.98
N SER A 75 -6.65 -11.55 -17.94
CA SER A 75 -6.24 -12.72 -17.17
C SER A 75 -7.15 -13.92 -17.47
N PRO A 76 -6.57 -15.14 -17.60
CA PRO A 76 -7.35 -16.37 -17.76
C PRO A 76 -8.22 -16.65 -16.53
N SER A 77 -9.37 -17.28 -16.72
CA SER A 77 -10.30 -17.62 -15.64
C SER A 77 -9.90 -18.92 -14.93
N PHE A 78 -10.11 -18.98 -13.61
CA PHE A 78 -9.98 -20.19 -12.81
C PHE A 78 -11.31 -20.47 -12.09
N TYR A 79 -11.85 -21.66 -12.29
CA TYR A 79 -13.20 -21.99 -11.85
C TYR A 79 -13.22 -22.79 -10.56
N PHE A 80 -13.99 -22.34 -9.58
CA PHE A 80 -14.38 -23.15 -8.44
C PHE A 80 -15.80 -23.65 -8.67
N ILE A 81 -15.96 -24.95 -8.91
CA ILE A 81 -17.24 -25.54 -9.26
C ILE A 81 -17.71 -26.46 -8.14
N TYR A 82 -18.88 -26.15 -7.59
CA TYR A 82 -19.38 -26.78 -6.38
C TYR A 82 -20.64 -27.61 -6.63
N ASN A 83 -20.87 -28.56 -5.71
CA ASN A 83 -22.05 -29.42 -5.69
C ASN A 83 -22.23 -30.23 -6.98
N LEU A 84 -21.11 -30.73 -7.51
CA LEU A 84 -21.09 -31.47 -8.76
C LEU A 84 -21.54 -32.92 -8.57
N GLY A 85 -22.49 -33.35 -9.41
CA GLY A 85 -22.82 -34.75 -9.58
C GLY A 85 -21.82 -35.47 -10.50
N ARG A 86 -21.78 -36.79 -10.43
CA ARG A 86 -20.85 -37.63 -11.20
C ARG A 86 -20.94 -37.46 -12.73
N SER A 87 -22.11 -37.15 -13.29
CA SER A 87 -22.27 -36.87 -14.73
C SER A 87 -21.51 -35.61 -15.14
N ASN A 88 -21.68 -34.53 -14.39
CA ASN A 88 -21.12 -33.22 -14.70
C ASN A 88 -19.59 -33.23 -14.54
N ILE A 89 -19.08 -34.01 -13.58
CA ILE A 89 -17.63 -34.21 -13.44
C ILE A 89 -17.04 -34.88 -14.68
N LYS A 90 -17.69 -35.91 -15.23
CA LYS A 90 -17.21 -36.54 -16.46
C LYS A 90 -17.19 -35.57 -17.65
N GLU A 91 -18.18 -34.68 -17.72
CA GLU A 91 -18.20 -33.64 -18.75
C GLU A 91 -17.02 -32.68 -18.59
N VAL A 92 -16.76 -32.16 -17.39
CA VAL A 92 -15.64 -31.24 -17.14
C VAL A 92 -14.28 -31.93 -17.31
N LEU A 93 -14.16 -33.19 -16.91
CA LEU A 93 -12.93 -33.99 -17.11
C LEU A 93 -12.57 -34.14 -18.61
N SER A 94 -13.56 -34.05 -19.50
CA SER A 94 -13.36 -34.16 -20.96
C SER A 94 -12.94 -32.85 -21.64
N MET A 95 -12.84 -31.74 -20.89
CA MET A 95 -12.53 -30.41 -21.46
C MET A 95 -11.02 -30.15 -21.51
N ASP A 96 -10.55 -29.60 -22.65
CA ASP A 96 -9.12 -29.47 -22.95
C ASP A 96 -8.48 -28.13 -22.53
N SER A 97 -9.25 -27.09 -22.23
CA SER A 97 -8.73 -25.75 -21.93
C SER A 97 -9.11 -25.21 -20.55
N ILE A 98 -9.71 -26.03 -19.68
CA ILE A 98 -10.21 -25.55 -18.38
C ILE A 98 -9.17 -25.62 -17.26
N ARG A 99 -9.20 -24.61 -16.39
CA ARG A 99 -8.49 -24.52 -15.10
C ARG A 99 -9.49 -24.45 -13.96
N CYS A 100 -9.51 -25.44 -13.06
CA CYS A 100 -10.55 -25.49 -12.04
C CYS A 100 -10.24 -26.36 -10.81
N VAL A 101 -10.97 -26.07 -9.74
CA VAL A 101 -11.18 -26.94 -8.57
C VAL A 101 -12.64 -27.42 -8.59
N LEU A 102 -12.83 -28.74 -8.60
CA LEU A 102 -14.14 -29.38 -8.56
C LEU A 102 -14.41 -29.90 -7.15
N ASN A 103 -15.60 -29.63 -6.61
CA ASN A 103 -16.02 -30.16 -5.32
C ASN A 103 -17.28 -31.03 -5.48
N SER A 104 -17.20 -32.28 -5.01
CA SER A 104 -18.24 -33.30 -5.20
C SER A 104 -18.64 -33.96 -3.90
N ASN A 105 -19.93 -34.28 -3.79
CA ASN A 105 -20.48 -35.01 -2.65
C ASN A 105 -20.35 -36.52 -2.83
N GLU A 106 -20.12 -36.98 -4.07
CA GLU A 106 -20.08 -38.38 -4.46
C GLU A 106 -18.66 -38.96 -4.35
N ASN A 107 -18.57 -40.28 -4.14
CA ASN A 107 -17.30 -40.97 -4.29
C ASN A 107 -17.00 -41.17 -5.78
N ILE A 108 -15.95 -40.50 -6.24
CA ILE A 108 -15.53 -40.44 -7.65
C ILE A 108 -14.09 -40.91 -7.84
N SER A 109 -13.59 -41.70 -6.88
CA SER A 109 -12.24 -42.27 -6.91
C SER A 109 -11.93 -43.06 -8.17
N ASP A 110 -12.94 -43.69 -8.76
CA ASP A 110 -12.82 -44.50 -9.98
C ASP A 110 -12.69 -43.67 -11.26
N LEU A 111 -12.91 -42.36 -11.20
CA LEU A 111 -12.71 -41.43 -12.32
C LEU A 111 -11.27 -40.88 -12.38
N ALA A 112 -10.41 -41.24 -11.43
CA ALA A 112 -9.03 -40.77 -11.39
C ALA A 112 -8.19 -41.46 -12.49
N ASP A 113 -8.00 -40.76 -13.62
CA ASP A 113 -7.24 -41.25 -14.77
C ASP A 113 -5.74 -40.92 -14.73
N GLY A 114 -5.31 -40.13 -13.74
CA GLY A 114 -3.91 -39.79 -13.49
C GLY A 114 -3.31 -38.71 -14.39
N ARG A 115 -4.09 -38.09 -15.28
CA ARG A 115 -3.55 -37.16 -16.28
C ARG A 115 -3.59 -35.71 -15.83
N ARG A 116 -4.76 -35.08 -15.95
CA ARG A 116 -4.94 -33.63 -15.84
C ARG A 116 -5.53 -33.21 -14.49
N PHE A 117 -6.38 -34.06 -13.94
CA PHE A 117 -7.08 -33.82 -12.69
C PHE A 117 -6.49 -34.66 -11.59
N ILE A 118 -6.13 -34.02 -10.48
CA ILE A 118 -5.68 -34.68 -9.27
C ILE A 118 -6.87 -34.84 -8.34
N PHE A 119 -7.06 -36.05 -7.80
CA PHE A 119 -8.17 -36.39 -6.93
C PHE A 119 -7.69 -36.41 -5.49
N TYR A 120 -8.32 -35.58 -4.66
CA TYR A 120 -8.08 -35.49 -3.23
C TYR A 120 -9.30 -35.97 -2.46
N ASN A 121 -9.10 -36.98 -1.63
CA ASN A 121 -10.11 -37.50 -0.73
C ASN A 121 -9.97 -36.85 0.65
N LYS A 122 -10.88 -35.94 1.01
CA LYS A 122 -10.89 -35.24 2.29
C LYS A 122 -11.20 -36.16 3.48
N LYS A 123 -11.90 -37.29 3.29
CA LYS A 123 -12.20 -38.22 4.40
C LYS A 123 -10.95 -38.89 4.96
N ASN A 124 -9.97 -39.18 4.12
CA ASN A 124 -8.71 -39.83 4.52
C ASN A 124 -7.48 -38.93 4.30
N ASN A 125 -7.68 -37.66 3.93
CA ASN A 125 -6.64 -36.68 3.60
C ASN A 125 -5.57 -37.23 2.64
N HIS A 126 -6.01 -37.92 1.58
CA HIS A 126 -5.10 -38.60 0.66
C HIS A 126 -5.37 -38.23 -0.80
N PHE A 127 -4.31 -38.02 -1.56
CA PHE A 127 -4.39 -37.87 -3.01
C PHE A 127 -4.33 -39.24 -3.70
N LEU A 128 -5.24 -39.53 -4.63
CA LEU A 128 -5.28 -40.83 -5.30
C LEU A 128 -4.25 -41.01 -6.40
N ASN A 129 -4.00 -39.95 -7.16
CA ASN A 129 -3.21 -39.99 -8.39
C ASN A 129 -2.12 -38.93 -8.41
N TYR A 130 -1.61 -38.59 -7.23
CA TYR A 130 -0.47 -37.70 -7.04
C TYR A 130 0.56 -38.40 -6.15
N SER A 131 1.76 -38.60 -6.69
CA SER A 131 2.80 -39.41 -6.04
C SER A 131 3.73 -38.62 -5.11
N GLY A 132 3.48 -37.33 -4.84
CA GLY A 132 4.31 -36.51 -3.94
C GLY A 132 5.74 -36.35 -4.45
N GLY A 133 6.02 -35.25 -5.16
CA GLY A 133 7.38 -34.92 -5.59
C GLY A 133 8.26 -34.38 -4.47
N ASP A 134 9.44 -33.89 -4.83
CA ASP A 134 10.23 -33.03 -3.94
C ASP A 134 9.47 -31.72 -3.67
N LEU A 135 8.99 -31.60 -2.43
CA LEU A 135 8.21 -30.47 -1.91
C LEU A 135 9.05 -29.56 -1.00
N GLU A 136 10.38 -29.65 -1.04
CA GLU A 136 11.25 -28.84 -0.17
C GLU A 136 11.00 -27.35 -0.39
N PHE A 137 10.82 -26.90 -1.64
CA PHE A 137 10.60 -25.50 -1.97
C PHE A 137 9.26 -24.98 -1.42
N GLU A 138 8.18 -25.73 -1.61
CA GLU A 138 6.82 -25.40 -1.15
C GLU A 138 6.76 -25.41 0.38
N THR A 139 7.42 -26.38 0.99
CA THR A 139 7.56 -26.45 2.45
C THR A 139 8.32 -25.25 2.97
N ASN A 140 9.40 -24.84 2.31
CA ASN A 140 10.15 -23.63 2.65
C ASN A 140 9.28 -22.37 2.50
N LEU A 141 8.57 -22.22 1.37
CA LEU A 141 7.66 -21.09 1.15
C LEU A 141 6.56 -20.98 2.22
N ILE A 142 5.91 -22.09 2.57
CA ILE A 142 4.82 -22.07 3.56
C ILE A 142 5.38 -21.87 4.98
N SER A 143 6.50 -22.50 5.33
CA SER A 143 7.08 -22.38 6.68
C SER A 143 7.71 -21.01 6.96
N THR A 144 8.24 -20.34 5.94
CA THR A 144 8.79 -18.98 6.05
C THR A 144 7.69 -17.92 6.07
N ALA A 145 6.61 -18.15 5.32
CA ALA A 145 5.43 -17.30 5.32
C ALA A 145 4.60 -17.47 6.59
N LYS A 146 4.99 -16.76 7.66
CA LYS A 146 4.32 -16.78 8.97
C LYS A 146 2.84 -16.38 8.93
N THR A 147 2.37 -15.75 7.85
CA THR A 147 0.97 -15.39 7.64
C THR A 147 0.54 -15.65 6.19
N ARG A 148 -0.78 -15.74 5.98
CA ARG A 148 -1.39 -15.96 4.65
C ARG A 148 -1.04 -14.86 3.65
N GLU A 149 -0.94 -13.61 4.11
CA GLU A 149 -0.59 -12.47 3.25
C GLU A 149 0.85 -12.59 2.74
N ILE A 150 1.80 -12.97 3.60
CA ILE A 150 3.21 -13.17 3.22
C ILE A 150 3.34 -14.33 2.23
N LEU A 151 2.55 -15.39 2.41
CA LEU A 151 2.52 -16.51 1.47
C LEU A 151 2.02 -16.04 0.09
N ASN A 152 0.94 -15.26 0.07
CA ASN A 152 0.40 -14.70 -1.16
C ASN A 152 1.43 -13.80 -1.87
N ASP A 153 2.09 -12.92 -1.14
CA ASP A 153 3.12 -12.03 -1.69
C ASP A 153 4.31 -12.82 -2.27
N SER A 154 4.72 -13.90 -1.60
CA SER A 154 5.79 -14.79 -2.07
C SER A 154 5.41 -15.48 -3.38
N ILE A 155 4.17 -15.97 -3.48
CA ILE A 155 3.61 -16.59 -4.70
C ILE A 155 3.50 -15.55 -5.83
N GLN A 156 3.03 -14.33 -5.52
CA GLN A 156 2.97 -13.21 -6.46
C GLN A 156 4.36 -12.80 -6.97
N LYS A 157 5.39 -12.84 -6.11
CA LYS A 157 6.78 -12.60 -6.51
C LYS A 157 7.25 -13.65 -7.51
N ILE A 158 6.93 -14.92 -7.29
CA ILE A 158 7.27 -16.00 -8.24
C ILE A 158 6.56 -15.78 -9.58
N LYS A 159 5.27 -15.43 -9.58
CA LYS A 159 4.52 -15.11 -10.81
C LYS A 159 5.11 -13.90 -11.55
N SER A 160 5.50 -12.86 -10.82
CA SER A 160 6.12 -11.66 -11.39
C SER A 160 7.47 -11.99 -12.02
N THR A 161 8.28 -12.81 -11.33
CA THR A 161 9.55 -13.33 -11.85
C THR A 161 9.33 -14.14 -13.13
N ALA A 162 8.34 -15.04 -13.15
CA ALA A 162 7.98 -15.79 -14.36
C ALA A 162 7.53 -14.87 -15.50
N SER A 163 6.81 -13.78 -15.20
CA SER A 163 6.39 -12.79 -16.19
C SER A 163 7.59 -12.01 -16.77
N LEU A 164 8.59 -11.69 -15.94
CA LEU A 164 9.84 -11.09 -16.39
C LEU A 164 10.63 -12.05 -17.28
N ILE A 165 10.73 -13.33 -16.89
CA ILE A 165 11.35 -14.37 -17.71
C ILE A 165 10.65 -14.44 -19.07
N PHE A 166 9.33 -14.55 -19.10
CA PHE A 166 8.55 -14.58 -20.34
C PHE A 166 8.77 -13.33 -21.21
N SER A 167 8.79 -12.13 -20.61
CA SER A 167 9.05 -10.88 -21.33
C SER A 167 10.45 -10.84 -21.93
N GLU A 168 11.45 -11.30 -21.20
CA GLU A 168 12.84 -11.33 -21.64
C GLU A 168 13.04 -12.31 -22.81
N LEU A 169 12.42 -13.49 -22.72
CA LEU A 169 12.43 -14.49 -23.78
C LEU A 169 11.84 -13.96 -25.08
N ASN A 170 10.72 -13.25 -24.99
CA ASN A 170 10.08 -12.65 -26.17
C ASN A 170 10.85 -11.46 -26.75
N SER A 171 11.66 -10.76 -25.94
CA SER A 171 12.36 -9.54 -26.35
C SER A 171 13.71 -9.83 -26.99
N ASN A 172 14.52 -10.69 -26.38
CA ASN A 172 15.93 -10.86 -26.73
C ASN A 172 16.27 -12.24 -27.32
N ASN A 173 15.35 -13.22 -27.29
CA ASN A 173 15.63 -14.64 -27.64
C ASN A 173 16.91 -15.18 -26.97
N SER A 174 17.34 -14.57 -25.86
CA SER A 174 18.60 -14.83 -25.17
C SER A 174 18.31 -15.12 -23.71
N PHE A 175 19.11 -16.02 -23.15
CA PHE A 175 18.99 -16.51 -21.78
C PHE A 175 20.04 -15.90 -20.84
N GLU A 176 20.84 -14.95 -21.33
CA GLU A 176 21.97 -14.36 -20.61
C GLU A 176 21.54 -13.66 -19.31
N ASN A 177 20.35 -13.06 -19.28
CA ASN A 177 19.84 -12.31 -18.13
C ASN A 177 19.07 -13.17 -17.10
N LEU A 178 18.92 -14.49 -17.34
CA LEU A 178 18.19 -15.36 -16.40
C LEU A 178 18.80 -15.40 -14.98
N PRO A 179 20.13 -15.48 -14.78
CA PRO A 179 20.72 -15.44 -13.44
C PRO A 179 20.43 -14.15 -12.71
N ASP A 180 20.42 -13.01 -13.41
CA ASP A 180 20.12 -11.70 -12.81
C ASP A 180 18.67 -11.57 -12.36
N ILE A 181 17.75 -12.24 -13.07
CA ILE A 181 16.32 -12.32 -12.70
C ILE A 181 16.12 -13.29 -11.53
N LEU A 182 16.87 -14.40 -11.50
CA LEU A 182 16.71 -15.47 -10.51
C LEU A 182 17.62 -15.33 -9.28
N LYS A 183 18.51 -14.33 -9.23
CA LYS A 183 19.50 -14.13 -8.13
C LYS A 183 18.90 -14.04 -6.73
N ASP A 184 17.63 -13.64 -6.64
CA ASP A 184 16.89 -13.54 -5.39
C ASP A 184 16.46 -14.91 -4.84
N TYR A 185 16.54 -15.96 -5.65
CA TYR A 185 16.19 -17.32 -5.30
C TYR A 185 17.43 -18.20 -5.22
N ASN A 186 17.42 -19.17 -4.31
CA ASN A 186 18.48 -20.16 -4.24
C ASN A 186 18.57 -20.93 -5.58
N SER A 187 19.80 -21.11 -6.09
CA SER A 187 20.09 -21.78 -7.36
C SER A 187 19.46 -23.17 -7.47
N LYS A 188 19.32 -23.89 -6.34
CA LYS A 188 18.66 -25.20 -6.30
C LYS A 188 17.18 -25.17 -6.69
N TYR A 189 16.52 -24.00 -6.59
CA TYR A 189 15.10 -23.84 -6.93
C TYR A 189 14.86 -23.20 -8.29
N TRP A 190 15.91 -22.79 -9.02
CA TRP A 190 15.78 -22.13 -10.32
C TRP A 190 15.03 -23.00 -11.34
N GLN A 191 15.38 -24.28 -11.43
CA GLN A 191 14.71 -25.21 -12.34
C GLN A 191 13.20 -25.31 -12.07
N LYS A 192 12.77 -25.16 -10.81
CA LYS A 192 11.36 -25.23 -10.42
C LYS A 192 10.59 -23.98 -10.86
N ILE A 193 11.22 -22.80 -10.75
CA ILE A 193 10.65 -21.53 -11.23
C ILE A 193 10.58 -21.51 -12.76
N LEU A 194 11.61 -22.03 -13.45
CA LEU A 194 11.60 -22.17 -14.91
C LEU A 194 10.51 -23.16 -15.35
N LYS A 195 10.34 -24.28 -14.65
CA LYS A 195 9.26 -25.24 -14.93
C LYS A 195 7.87 -24.63 -14.72
N PHE A 196 7.69 -23.84 -13.67
CA PHE A 196 6.46 -23.09 -13.46
C PHE A 196 6.21 -22.09 -14.61
N THR A 197 7.25 -21.38 -15.05
CA THR A 197 7.14 -20.42 -16.17
C THR A 197 6.73 -21.13 -17.46
N GLU A 198 7.34 -22.28 -17.76
CA GLU A 198 6.96 -23.14 -18.90
C GLU A 198 5.49 -23.57 -18.79
N ASN A 199 5.04 -24.05 -17.63
CA ASN A 199 3.66 -24.50 -17.45
C ASN A 199 2.64 -23.35 -17.50
N PHE A 200 2.97 -22.18 -16.95
CA PHE A 200 2.05 -21.05 -16.82
C PHE A 200 1.86 -20.29 -18.13
N PHE A 201 2.93 -20.13 -18.92
CA PHE A 201 2.88 -19.44 -20.22
C PHE A 201 2.83 -20.39 -21.42
N GLU A 202 2.84 -21.70 -21.18
CA GLU A 202 2.87 -22.74 -22.22
C GLU A 202 4.03 -22.59 -23.22
N ILE A 203 5.19 -22.13 -22.73
CA ILE A 203 6.40 -21.92 -23.53
C ILE A 203 7.50 -22.94 -23.20
N LYS A 204 8.39 -23.21 -24.15
CA LYS A 204 9.61 -23.98 -23.86
C LYS A 204 10.67 -23.09 -23.23
N VAL A 205 11.05 -23.42 -22.01
CA VAL A 205 12.16 -22.76 -21.28
C VAL A 205 13.31 -23.77 -21.19
N PRO A 206 14.58 -23.36 -21.46
CA PRO A 206 15.73 -24.26 -21.35
C PRO A 206 15.94 -24.72 -19.91
N ARG A 207 16.61 -25.85 -19.75
CA ARG A 207 16.96 -26.35 -18.42
C ARG A 207 18.14 -25.58 -17.87
N VAL A 208 18.27 -25.53 -16.55
CA VAL A 208 19.40 -24.88 -15.87
C VAL A 208 20.73 -25.48 -16.34
N GLU A 209 20.77 -26.78 -16.64
CA GLU A 209 21.99 -27.46 -17.11
C GLU A 209 22.39 -27.10 -18.55
N ASP A 210 21.44 -26.63 -19.37
CA ASP A 210 21.68 -26.23 -20.76
C ASP A 210 22.18 -24.77 -20.86
N LEU A 211 22.15 -24.05 -19.74
CA LEU A 211 22.61 -22.69 -19.64
C LEU A 211 24.09 -22.72 -19.24
N ASP A 212 24.96 -22.36 -20.18
CA ASP A 212 26.42 -22.37 -20.05
C ASP A 212 26.90 -21.23 -19.12
N PHE A 213 26.39 -21.24 -17.88
CA PHE A 213 26.70 -20.25 -16.88
C PHE A 213 28.06 -20.53 -16.29
N LYS A 214 28.97 -19.56 -16.39
CA LYS A 214 30.02 -19.42 -15.38
C LYS A 214 29.33 -19.09 -14.06
N LEU A 215 28.87 -20.11 -13.34
CA LEU A 215 28.62 -19.99 -11.91
C LEU A 215 29.96 -19.53 -11.32
N GLU A 216 30.09 -18.24 -11.02
CA GLU A 216 30.92 -17.87 -9.88
C GLU A 216 30.32 -18.63 -8.71
N SER A 217 31.00 -19.69 -8.31
CA SER A 217 30.66 -20.49 -7.16
C SER A 217 30.70 -19.59 -5.94
N LYS A 218 29.58 -18.95 -5.61
CA LYS A 218 29.27 -18.65 -4.22
C LYS A 218 28.87 -19.98 -3.60
N VAL A 219 29.92 -20.71 -3.25
CA VAL A 219 29.91 -21.79 -2.26
C VAL A 219 29.09 -21.31 -1.07
N ASP A 220 28.27 -22.22 -0.54
CA ASP A 220 27.58 -22.13 0.73
C ASP A 220 28.45 -21.48 1.81
N GLU A 221 28.28 -20.18 2.04
CA GLU A 221 28.49 -19.61 3.36
C GLU A 221 27.11 -19.33 3.92
N LYS A 222 26.77 -20.02 5.00
CA LYS A 222 25.83 -19.48 5.97
C LYS A 222 26.31 -18.06 6.24
N ASP A 223 25.57 -17.08 5.72
CA ASP A 223 25.80 -15.67 6.04
C ASP A 223 25.56 -15.58 7.56
N ASP A 224 26.65 -15.59 8.35
CA ASP A 224 26.64 -15.31 9.78
C ASP A 224 26.25 -13.82 9.93
N LEU A 225 24.99 -13.52 9.67
CA LEU A 225 24.40 -12.21 9.86
C LEU A 225 24.56 -11.89 11.34
N LYS A 226 25.42 -10.92 11.63
CA LYS A 226 25.62 -10.44 12.98
C LYS A 226 24.38 -9.65 13.39
N ASP A 227 23.87 -9.97 14.57
CA ASP A 227 22.81 -9.19 15.18
C ASP A 227 23.41 -7.96 15.86
N PHE A 228 23.02 -6.77 15.40
CA PHE A 228 23.43 -5.48 15.95
C PHE A 228 22.29 -4.83 16.76
N SER A 229 21.34 -5.61 17.26
CA SER A 229 20.24 -5.12 18.10
C SER A 229 20.71 -4.35 19.33
N ASP A 230 21.80 -4.79 19.96
CA ASP A 230 22.39 -4.11 21.12
C ASP A 230 22.92 -2.70 20.78
N GLU A 231 23.47 -2.52 19.59
CA GLU A 231 23.93 -1.21 19.11
C GLU A 231 22.74 -0.29 18.85
N TYR A 232 21.71 -0.80 18.16
CA TYR A 232 20.50 -0.05 17.86
C TYR A 232 19.75 0.37 19.13
N GLU A 233 19.63 -0.53 20.10
CA GLU A 233 18.94 -0.25 21.36
C GLU A 233 19.65 0.88 22.13
N VAL A 234 20.98 0.91 22.14
CA VAL A 234 21.75 1.99 22.76
C VAL A 234 21.44 3.34 22.10
N ILE A 235 21.36 3.38 20.78
CA ILE A 235 21.08 4.61 20.03
C ILE A 235 19.69 5.15 20.36
N VAL A 236 18.68 4.28 20.42
CA VAL A 236 17.28 4.69 20.63
C VAL A 236 16.93 4.92 22.10
N SER A 237 17.60 4.23 23.03
CA SER A 237 17.31 4.31 24.47
C SER A 237 18.06 5.44 25.20
N THR A 238 19.22 5.88 24.70
CA THR A 238 20.03 6.90 25.38
C THR A 238 19.30 8.24 25.43
N ASN A 239 18.73 8.69 24.30
CA ASN A 239 17.98 9.94 24.23
C ASN A 239 16.90 9.86 23.15
N LYS A 240 15.65 10.13 23.54
CA LYS A 240 14.47 9.97 22.68
C LYS A 240 14.48 10.89 21.45
N SER A 241 15.06 12.08 21.56
CA SER A 241 15.14 13.04 20.45
C SER A 241 16.22 12.61 19.46
N ILE A 242 17.40 12.25 19.96
CA ILE A 242 18.54 11.76 19.18
C ILE A 242 18.17 10.46 18.44
N GLY A 243 17.52 9.51 19.12
CA GLY A 243 17.09 8.24 18.53
C GLY A 243 16.00 8.40 17.45
N LYS A 244 15.08 9.36 17.62
CA LYS A 244 14.09 9.66 16.57
C LYS A 244 14.73 10.24 15.31
N GLU A 245 15.68 11.16 15.47
CA GLU A 245 16.43 11.71 14.33
C GLU A 245 17.23 10.61 13.62
N PHE A 246 17.83 9.69 14.39
CA PHE A 246 18.57 8.55 13.84
C PHE A 246 17.68 7.70 12.92
N ILE A 247 16.47 7.36 13.37
CA ILE A 247 15.51 6.56 12.60
C ILE A 247 15.12 7.30 11.30
N GLN A 248 14.92 8.61 11.36
CA GLN A 248 14.62 9.41 10.16
C GLN A 248 15.79 9.43 9.18
N CYS A 249 17.02 9.58 9.67
CA CYS A 249 18.22 9.49 8.84
C CYS A 249 18.40 8.09 8.23
N LEU A 250 18.06 7.03 8.97
CA LEU A 250 18.10 5.64 8.52
C LEU A 250 17.19 5.42 7.29
N HIS A 251 15.95 5.90 7.37
CA HIS A 251 14.98 5.81 6.27
C HIS A 251 15.37 6.66 5.06
N GLU A 252 15.97 7.83 5.27
CA GLU A 252 16.50 8.62 4.17
C GLU A 252 17.69 7.92 3.49
N TYR A 253 18.63 7.42 4.29
CA TYR A 253 19.79 6.71 3.77
C TYR A 253 19.34 5.52 2.92
N ARG A 254 18.33 4.78 3.39
CA ARG A 254 17.65 3.74 2.60
C ARG A 254 17.17 4.30 1.26
N SER A 255 16.37 5.37 1.28
CA SER A 255 15.79 5.99 0.08
C SER A 255 16.83 6.46 -0.94
N LYS A 256 17.99 6.96 -0.48
CA LYS A 256 19.03 7.54 -1.34
C LYS A 256 20.10 6.55 -1.80
N LYS A 257 20.44 5.56 -0.97
CA LYS A 257 21.67 4.75 -1.12
C LYS A 257 21.40 3.25 -1.19
N VAL A 258 20.17 2.80 -0.91
CA VAL A 258 19.81 1.38 -0.98
C VAL A 258 18.80 1.17 -2.10
N ASN A 259 19.06 0.19 -2.95
CA ASN A 259 18.10 -0.20 -3.97
C ASN A 259 16.92 -0.91 -3.31
N ALA A 260 15.71 -0.36 -3.46
CA ALA A 260 14.50 -0.89 -2.85
C ALA A 260 14.19 -2.34 -3.31
N SER A 261 14.75 -2.78 -4.44
CA SER A 261 14.63 -4.17 -4.92
C SER A 261 15.42 -5.19 -4.08
N HIS A 262 16.31 -4.76 -3.18
CA HIS A 262 17.17 -5.63 -2.36
C HIS A 262 16.78 -5.66 -0.88
N LEU A 263 15.66 -5.04 -0.51
CA LEU A 263 15.12 -5.00 0.86
C LEU A 263 13.84 -5.82 0.92
N GLU A 264 13.71 -6.69 1.93
CA GLU A 264 12.43 -7.33 2.21
C GLU A 264 11.42 -6.30 2.74
N LEU A 265 10.13 -6.52 2.51
CA LEU A 265 9.06 -5.59 2.88
C LEU A 265 9.09 -5.23 4.38
N GLU A 266 9.50 -6.19 5.22
CA GLU A 266 9.64 -6.05 6.67
C GLU A 266 10.86 -5.19 7.08
N ASP A 267 11.94 -5.22 6.30
CA ASP A 267 13.13 -4.38 6.48
C ASP A 267 12.87 -2.92 6.07
N MET A 268 11.82 -2.67 5.28
CA MET A 268 11.47 -1.31 4.87
C MET A 268 10.84 -0.49 6.00
N PHE A 269 10.14 -1.14 6.94
CA PHE A 269 9.31 -0.49 7.95
C PHE A 269 9.74 -0.75 9.39
N ASN A 270 10.58 -1.75 9.65
CA ASN A 270 11.16 -1.99 10.97
C ASN A 270 12.57 -1.35 11.05
N PRO A 271 12.77 -0.25 11.82
CA PRO A 271 14.06 0.44 11.85
C PRO A 271 15.20 -0.39 12.44
N LEU A 272 14.91 -1.34 13.34
CA LEU A 272 15.91 -2.27 13.88
C LEU A 272 16.40 -3.24 12.79
N ARG A 273 15.48 -3.83 12.03
CA ARG A 273 15.85 -4.71 10.92
C ARG A 273 16.57 -3.97 9.79
N LEU A 274 16.11 -2.76 9.48
CA LEU A 274 16.79 -1.88 8.53
C LEU A 274 18.21 -1.54 8.99
N TYR A 275 18.42 -1.29 10.28
CA TYR A 275 19.74 -1.06 10.84
C TYR A 275 20.64 -2.31 10.73
N ASN A 276 20.11 -3.49 11.08
CA ASN A 276 20.83 -4.77 10.94
C ASN A 276 21.20 -5.06 9.47
N TYR A 277 20.28 -4.81 8.54
CA TYR A 277 20.53 -4.92 7.10
C TYR A 277 21.67 -3.98 6.67
N LEU A 278 21.59 -2.71 7.06
CA LEU A 278 22.59 -1.71 6.70
C LEU A 278 23.95 -2.05 7.32
N ARG A 279 24.03 -2.49 8.58
CA ARG A 279 25.27 -2.91 9.24
C ARG A 279 25.91 -4.12 8.59
N ASN A 280 25.12 -5.12 8.18
CA ASN A 280 25.66 -6.31 7.52
C ASN A 280 26.06 -6.08 6.06
N ARG A 281 25.39 -5.16 5.34
CA ARG A 281 25.57 -5.03 3.88
C ARG A 281 26.20 -3.73 3.39
N HIS A 282 25.82 -2.59 3.99
CA HIS A 282 26.27 -1.26 3.54
C HIS A 282 27.33 -0.63 4.46
N TRP A 283 27.37 -0.99 5.73
CA TRP A 283 28.18 -0.39 6.79
C TRP A 283 29.09 -1.43 7.46
N LYS A 284 29.67 -2.32 6.64
CA LYS A 284 30.55 -3.42 7.09
C LYS A 284 31.75 -2.91 7.91
N GLU A 285 32.30 -1.76 7.53
CA GLU A 285 33.44 -1.11 8.21
C GLU A 285 33.01 -0.14 9.33
N GLY A 286 31.70 0.02 9.56
CA GLY A 286 31.13 0.99 10.51
C GLY A 286 30.15 1.97 9.87
N ILE A 287 29.49 2.79 10.70
CA ILE A 287 28.51 3.78 10.23
C ILE A 287 29.27 4.89 9.46
N PRO A 288 28.86 5.24 8.23
CA PRO A 288 29.54 6.24 7.42
C PRO A 288 29.60 7.61 8.08
N GLU A 289 30.75 8.29 7.99
CA GLU A 289 30.97 9.62 8.57
C GLU A 289 29.93 10.65 8.07
N MET A 290 29.54 10.56 6.80
CA MET A 290 28.50 11.42 6.21
C MET A 290 27.13 11.21 6.87
N PHE A 291 26.80 9.97 7.23
CA PHE A 291 25.56 9.65 7.94
C PHE A 291 25.59 10.23 9.36
N ILE A 292 26.73 10.08 10.04
CA ILE A 292 26.93 10.63 11.40
C ILE A 292 26.81 12.16 11.40
N LYS A 293 27.35 12.84 10.38
CA LYS A 293 27.21 14.30 10.22
C LYS A 293 25.76 14.73 9.94
N GLU A 294 25.04 13.99 9.10
CA GLU A 294 23.61 14.27 8.84
C GLU A 294 22.79 14.07 10.12
N TRP A 295 23.04 12.98 10.84
CA TRP A 295 22.37 12.69 12.11
C TRP A 295 22.67 13.73 13.21
N GLY A 296 23.94 14.09 13.38
CA GLY A 296 24.37 15.11 14.36
C GLY A 296 23.90 16.52 14.02
N SER A 297 23.44 16.78 12.78
CA SER A 297 22.92 18.10 12.40
C SER A 297 21.52 18.38 12.94
N MET A 298 20.77 17.34 13.36
CA MET A 298 19.35 17.41 13.75
C MET A 298 18.47 18.20 12.76
N SER A 299 18.88 18.24 11.48
CA SER A 299 18.27 19.11 10.47
C SER A 299 16.83 18.74 10.14
N ARG A 300 16.39 17.51 10.45
CA ARG A 300 15.04 17.02 10.13
C ARG A 300 14.04 17.32 11.24
N SER A 301 14.41 17.08 12.50
CA SER A 301 13.58 17.45 13.65
C SER A 301 13.66 18.94 14.00
N GLN A 302 14.65 19.68 13.45
CA GLN A 302 14.98 21.06 13.84
C GLN A 302 15.23 21.20 15.35
N TYR A 303 15.65 20.10 15.99
CA TYR A 303 15.91 20.05 17.42
C TYR A 303 17.22 20.76 17.74
N ASN A 304 17.17 21.68 18.71
CA ASN A 304 18.36 22.40 19.16
C ASN A 304 19.10 21.57 20.21
N LEU A 305 20.29 21.08 19.84
CA LEU A 305 21.13 20.29 20.74
C LEU A 305 21.61 21.10 21.96
N THR A 306 21.48 20.51 23.14
CA THR A 306 21.97 21.02 24.43
C THR A 306 23.32 20.40 24.81
N GLU A 307 23.96 20.89 25.88
CA GLU A 307 25.21 20.32 26.39
C GLU A 307 25.03 18.87 26.89
N ILE A 308 23.85 18.54 27.43
CA ILE A 308 23.49 17.18 27.86
C ILE A 308 23.35 16.23 26.65
N ASP A 309 22.78 16.72 25.55
CA ASP A 309 22.65 15.93 24.32
C ASP A 309 24.03 15.58 23.71
N HIS A 310 25.04 16.43 23.93
CA HIS A 310 26.41 16.16 23.50
C HIS A 310 27.03 14.99 24.29
N ASP A 311 26.86 14.97 25.62
CA ASP A 311 27.31 13.86 26.46
C ASP A 311 26.60 12.53 26.08
N ASP A 312 25.34 12.60 25.66
CA ASP A 312 24.58 11.47 25.13
C ASP A 312 25.17 10.97 23.79
N PHE A 313 25.51 11.87 22.86
CA PHE A 313 26.21 11.51 21.63
C PHE A 313 27.60 10.89 21.89
N GLU A 314 28.38 11.45 22.82
CA GLU A 314 29.69 10.88 23.20
C GLU A 314 29.54 9.47 23.76
N ARG A 315 28.52 9.24 24.60
CA ARG A 315 28.22 7.91 25.15
C ARG A 315 27.86 6.91 24.05
N ILE A 316 27.05 7.32 23.09
CA ILE A 316 26.66 6.48 21.94
C ILE A 316 27.88 6.19 21.06
N PHE A 317 28.67 7.19 20.68
CA PHE A 317 29.84 7.02 19.81
C PHE A 317 30.91 6.15 20.44
N LYS A 318 31.16 6.31 21.75
CA LYS A 318 32.09 5.45 22.49
C LYS A 318 31.64 3.99 22.48
N LYS A 319 30.33 3.71 22.57
CA LYS A 319 29.79 2.35 22.56
C LYS A 319 29.76 1.72 21.17
N LEU A 320 29.61 2.54 20.12
CA LEU A 320 29.65 2.11 18.72
C LEU A 320 31.07 2.12 18.10
N ASN A 321 32.09 2.48 18.89
CA ASN A 321 33.47 2.66 18.44
C ASN A 321 33.64 3.65 17.26
N ILE A 322 32.80 4.69 17.24
CA ILE A 322 32.83 5.76 16.23
C ILE A 322 33.83 6.84 16.69
N PRO A 323 34.74 7.31 15.81
CA PRO A 323 35.63 8.43 16.13
C PRO A 323 34.81 9.67 16.50
N LEU A 324 35.18 10.38 17.57
CA LEU A 324 34.51 11.61 18.00
C LEU A 324 34.53 12.66 16.88
N VAL A 325 33.39 12.82 16.21
CA VAL A 325 33.17 13.87 15.21
C VAL A 325 32.69 15.13 15.94
N GLN A 326 33.21 16.31 15.58
CA GLN A 326 32.73 17.58 16.16
C GLN A 326 31.27 17.82 15.75
N ILE A 327 30.34 17.65 16.70
CA ILE A 327 28.94 18.06 16.56
C ILE A 327 28.85 19.52 17.01
N ASN A 328 28.40 20.41 16.13
CA ASN A 328 28.23 21.83 16.47
C ASN A 328 27.02 22.02 17.40
N TYR A 329 27.26 22.39 18.65
CA TYR A 329 26.24 22.82 19.61
C TYR A 329 26.46 24.27 20.04
N ARG A 330 25.40 24.96 20.49
CA ARG A 330 25.55 26.26 21.15
C ARG A 330 26.17 26.00 22.52
N LYS A 331 27.43 26.40 22.70
CA LYS A 331 27.97 26.63 24.06
C LYS A 331 27.05 27.61 24.75
N GLU A 332 26.38 27.19 25.81
CA GLU A 332 25.91 28.13 26.81
C GLU A 332 27.16 28.83 27.33
N ASN A 333 27.38 30.06 26.88
CA ASN A 333 28.29 30.94 27.56
C ASN A 333 27.79 31.00 28.99
N LYS A 334 28.57 30.42 29.92
CA LYS A 334 28.60 30.84 31.32
C LYS A 334 28.89 32.34 31.32
N LEU A 335 27.86 33.15 31.13
CA LEU A 335 27.91 34.57 31.40
C LEU A 335 28.02 34.67 32.91
N GLU A 336 29.21 35.09 33.35
CA GLU A 336 29.42 35.72 34.64
C GLU A 336 28.21 36.59 34.98
N ILE A 337 27.70 36.41 36.19
CA ILE A 337 26.67 37.26 36.79
C ILE A 337 27.21 38.70 36.82
N LYS A 338 26.93 39.47 35.77
CA LYS A 338 27.08 40.92 35.77
C LYS A 338 25.73 41.54 35.49
N LYS A 339 25.09 41.91 36.60
CA LYS A 339 24.05 42.94 36.78
C LYS A 339 23.51 43.52 35.47
N VAL A 340 22.39 42.98 35.00
CA VAL A 340 21.51 43.72 34.08
C VAL A 340 20.26 44.11 34.84
N ASN A 341 20.10 45.42 34.97
CA ASN A 341 18.96 46.10 35.55
C ASN A 341 17.68 45.85 34.73
N LYS A 342 16.57 45.79 35.47
CA LYS A 342 15.16 45.97 35.04
C LYS A 342 14.60 44.96 34.02
N VAL A 343 13.92 43.96 34.58
CA VAL A 343 12.82 43.24 33.93
C VAL A 343 11.81 44.26 33.39
N SER A 344 11.62 44.27 32.06
CA SER A 344 10.56 45.03 31.38
C SER A 344 9.19 44.56 31.88
N SER A 345 8.37 45.51 32.30
CA SER A 345 7.00 45.39 32.81
C SER A 345 5.99 44.73 31.85
N SER A 346 6.45 44.27 30.68
CA SER A 346 5.60 43.78 29.60
C SER A 346 5.29 42.28 29.72
N ILE A 347 6.20 41.48 30.28
CA ILE A 347 6.00 40.02 30.43
C ILE A 347 4.98 39.70 31.52
N LYS A 348 4.96 40.47 32.62
CA LYS A 348 3.95 40.33 33.70
C LYS A 348 2.51 40.66 33.30
N ARG A 349 2.29 41.26 32.12
CA ARG A 349 0.95 41.65 31.66
C ARG A 349 0.23 40.55 30.89
N LEU A 350 0.95 39.60 30.28
CA LEU A 350 0.35 38.48 29.54
C LEU A 350 -0.10 37.33 30.46
N GLU A 351 0.57 37.09 31.58
CA GLU A 351 0.25 35.97 32.49
C GLU A 351 -1.06 36.16 33.30
N ASN A 352 -1.65 37.37 33.29
CA ASN A 352 -2.79 37.72 34.17
C ASN A 352 -4.14 37.95 33.45
N LYS A 353 -4.29 37.65 32.16
CA LYS A 353 -5.60 37.74 31.49
C LYS A 353 -6.37 36.42 31.63
N THR A 354 -7.47 36.44 32.39
CA THR A 354 -8.38 35.29 32.52
C THR A 354 -9.01 34.92 31.18
N ILE A 355 -8.93 33.63 30.84
CA ILE A 355 -9.46 33.08 29.57
C ILE A 355 -10.99 33.12 29.60
N PRO A 356 -11.67 33.78 28.63
CA PRO A 356 -13.13 33.80 28.55
C PRO A 356 -13.72 32.41 28.25
N PHE A 357 -14.96 32.17 28.67
CA PHE A 357 -15.67 30.91 28.41
C PHE A 357 -15.99 30.75 26.92
N VAL A 358 -15.71 29.57 26.35
CA VAL A 358 -15.87 29.26 24.91
C VAL A 358 -17.32 29.43 24.38
N LYS A 359 -18.32 29.39 25.28
CA LYS A 359 -19.73 29.65 24.91
C LYS A 359 -19.99 31.11 24.52
N ASP A 360 -19.17 32.05 24.98
CA ASP A 360 -19.16 33.43 24.50
C ASP A 360 -18.05 33.57 23.45
N PHE A 361 -18.37 33.09 22.25
CA PHE A 361 -17.40 32.97 21.17
C PHE A 361 -16.85 34.32 20.72
N SER A 362 -17.59 35.41 20.89
CA SER A 362 -17.13 36.75 20.52
C SER A 362 -16.02 37.22 21.46
N ALA A 363 -16.25 37.11 22.77
CA ALA A 363 -15.25 37.49 23.78
C ALA A 363 -14.01 36.57 23.74
N PHE A 364 -14.21 35.27 23.50
CA PHE A 364 -13.11 34.31 23.36
C PHE A 364 -12.27 34.58 22.10
N LYS A 365 -12.91 34.90 20.97
CA LYS A 365 -12.24 35.23 19.72
C LYS A 365 -11.39 36.49 19.84
N GLU A 366 -11.92 37.56 20.44
CA GLU A 366 -11.15 38.79 20.69
C GLU A 366 -9.95 38.53 21.61
N TRP A 367 -10.13 37.74 22.67
CA TRP A 367 -9.04 37.37 23.57
C TRP A 367 -7.93 36.59 22.85
N ILE A 368 -8.27 35.68 21.92
CA ILE A 368 -7.27 34.96 21.11
C ILE A 368 -6.48 35.94 20.23
N PHE A 369 -7.15 36.86 19.53
CA PHE A 369 -6.46 37.80 18.66
C PHE A 369 -5.54 38.74 19.43
N GLU A 370 -5.98 39.27 20.58
CA GLU A 370 -5.12 40.10 21.42
C GLU A 370 -3.91 39.34 21.99
N THR A 371 -4.08 38.06 22.30
CA THR A 371 -3.00 37.22 22.84
C THR A 371 -1.99 36.88 21.74
N LEU A 372 -2.46 36.58 20.53
CA LEU A 372 -1.61 36.35 19.37
C LEU A 372 -0.83 37.62 18.99
N ASP A 373 -1.49 38.79 18.92
CA ASP A 373 -0.82 40.07 18.68
C ASP A 373 0.25 40.35 19.76
N GLY A 374 -0.01 39.99 21.02
CA GLY A 374 0.95 40.12 22.12
C GLY A 374 2.18 39.22 21.95
N ILE A 375 1.98 37.97 21.52
CA ILE A 375 3.05 37.00 21.27
C ILE A 375 3.86 37.37 20.02
N GLU A 376 3.20 37.80 18.94
CA GLU A 376 3.85 38.24 17.71
C GLU A 376 4.75 39.46 17.94
N ASN A 377 4.29 40.43 18.74
CA ASN A 377 5.09 41.58 19.15
C ASN A 377 6.28 41.19 20.03
N LEU A 378 6.14 40.20 20.91
CA LEU A 378 7.23 39.68 21.75
C LEU A 378 8.29 38.93 20.93
N LEU A 379 7.88 38.26 19.85
CA LEU A 379 8.77 37.55 18.92
C LEU A 379 9.35 38.46 17.84
N GLY A 380 9.00 39.75 17.81
CA GLY A 380 9.48 40.72 16.83
C GLY A 380 8.95 40.48 15.41
N ILE A 381 7.87 39.72 15.26
CA ILE A 381 7.25 39.40 13.98
C ILE A 381 6.37 40.59 13.58
N GLN A 382 6.76 41.33 12.55
CA GLN A 382 5.91 42.38 11.99
C GLN A 382 4.73 41.73 11.24
N PRO A 383 3.47 42.15 11.50
CA PRO A 383 2.32 41.53 10.89
C PRO A 383 2.38 41.69 9.36
N ASN A 384 2.39 40.57 8.65
CA ASN A 384 2.43 40.52 7.20
C ASN A 384 1.16 41.21 6.65
N SER A 385 1.32 42.44 6.13
CA SER A 385 0.22 43.29 5.63
C SER A 385 -0.61 42.66 4.49
N SER A 386 -0.18 41.52 3.95
CA SER A 386 -0.91 40.71 2.98
C SER A 386 -2.12 39.97 3.57
N ILE A 387 -2.11 39.61 4.87
CA ILE A 387 -3.24 38.89 5.49
C ILE A 387 -4.40 39.86 5.83
N LYS A 388 -4.08 41.12 6.21
CA LYS A 388 -5.12 42.14 6.47
C LYS A 388 -5.84 42.63 5.20
N LYS A 389 -5.23 42.54 4.01
CA LYS A 389 -5.90 42.89 2.74
C LYS A 389 -6.87 41.81 2.24
N LEU A 390 -6.60 40.52 2.53
CA LEU A 390 -7.52 39.42 2.19
C LEU A 390 -8.77 39.38 3.10
N ALA A 391 -8.64 39.85 4.35
CA ALA A 391 -9.80 39.99 5.26
C ALA A 391 -10.65 41.26 5.00
N GLY A 392 -10.10 42.25 4.29
CA GLY A 392 -10.68 43.60 4.20
C GLY A 392 -11.40 43.96 2.90
N SER A 393 -11.31 43.17 1.83
CA SER A 393 -12.02 43.50 0.58
C SER A 393 -12.57 42.27 -0.13
N ARG A 394 -13.81 41.90 0.25
CA ARG A 394 -14.88 41.30 -0.60
C ARG A 394 -16.01 40.65 0.20
N PHE A 395 -16.19 40.97 1.48
CA PHE A 395 -17.52 40.85 2.09
C PHE A 395 -18.41 42.00 1.59
N SER A 396 -18.72 41.99 0.29
CA SER A 396 -19.97 42.57 -0.15
C SER A 396 -21.07 41.77 0.52
N ASN A 397 -21.78 42.40 1.44
CA ASN A 397 -23.02 41.92 2.03
C ASN A 397 -23.95 41.43 0.91
N SER A 398 -23.92 40.13 0.62
CA SER A 398 -24.94 39.46 -0.15
C SER A 398 -25.56 38.46 0.81
N THR A 399 -26.78 38.76 1.23
CA THR A 399 -27.66 37.92 2.04
C THR A 399 -28.15 36.68 1.29
N LYS A 400 -27.32 36.12 0.39
CA LYS A 400 -27.60 34.88 -0.31
C LYS A 400 -26.98 33.72 0.46
N ASN A 401 -27.81 32.76 0.84
CA ASN A 401 -27.32 31.45 1.27
C ASN A 401 -26.30 30.94 0.23
N PRO A 402 -25.15 30.39 0.67
CA PRO A 402 -24.12 29.92 -0.24
C PRO A 402 -24.71 28.88 -1.19
N GLU A 403 -24.42 29.02 -2.49
CA GLU A 403 -24.96 28.14 -3.51
C GLU A 403 -24.42 26.73 -3.28
N ARG A 404 -25.30 25.74 -3.14
CA ARG A 404 -24.90 24.35 -2.99
C ARG A 404 -24.23 23.88 -4.27
N VAL A 405 -23.09 23.20 -4.16
CA VAL A 405 -22.38 22.62 -5.31
C VAL A 405 -21.97 21.19 -5.03
N PHE A 406 -22.05 20.33 -6.04
CA PHE A 406 -21.53 18.97 -5.96
C PHE A 406 -20.09 18.94 -6.45
N VAL A 407 -19.21 18.33 -5.67
CA VAL A 407 -17.77 18.36 -5.92
C VAL A 407 -17.31 16.95 -6.21
N ASP A 408 -16.74 16.74 -7.37
CA ASP A 408 -16.00 15.53 -7.71
C ASP A 408 -14.64 15.58 -7.00
N LEU A 409 -14.63 15.10 -5.75
CA LEU A 409 -13.49 15.22 -4.87
C LEU A 409 -12.33 14.33 -5.34
N THR A 410 -12.62 13.17 -5.94
CA THR A 410 -11.59 12.28 -6.51
C THR A 410 -10.83 13.02 -7.61
N ASN A 411 -11.52 13.73 -8.50
CA ASN A 411 -10.87 14.52 -9.55
C ASN A 411 -9.97 15.64 -9.00
N ILE A 412 -10.40 16.33 -7.92
CA ILE A 412 -9.59 17.38 -7.29
C ILE A 412 -8.36 16.80 -6.60
N LEU A 413 -8.52 15.74 -5.81
CA LEU A 413 -7.40 15.14 -5.08
C LEU A 413 -6.38 14.48 -6.01
N MET A 414 -6.82 13.97 -7.16
CA MET A 414 -5.92 13.44 -8.19
C MET A 414 -5.05 14.51 -8.87
N ALA A 415 -5.42 15.80 -8.78
CA ALA A 415 -4.64 16.89 -9.34
C ALA A 415 -3.36 17.19 -8.53
N ASP A 416 -3.32 16.82 -7.25
CA ASP A 416 -2.19 17.05 -6.33
C ASP A 416 -1.97 15.81 -5.44
N VAL A 417 -1.29 14.82 -6.01
CA VAL A 417 -0.91 13.57 -5.35
C VAL A 417 0.52 13.65 -4.81
N ASN A 418 0.80 12.89 -3.76
CA ASN A 418 2.15 12.82 -3.21
C ASN A 418 3.11 12.04 -4.14
N LYS A 419 4.40 11.94 -3.75
CA LYS A 419 5.43 11.21 -4.53
C LYS A 419 5.08 9.73 -4.81
N ASN A 420 4.22 9.13 -4.00
CA ASN A 420 3.76 7.75 -4.14
C ASN A 420 2.45 7.64 -4.94
N ARG A 421 1.98 8.74 -5.56
CA ARG A 421 0.70 8.85 -6.27
C ARG A 421 -0.55 8.67 -5.40
N ASN A 422 -0.43 8.84 -4.09
CA ASN A 422 -1.57 8.80 -3.19
C ASN A 422 -2.18 10.20 -3.03
N MET A 423 -3.51 10.24 -3.02
CA MET A 423 -4.34 11.39 -2.70
C MET A 423 -4.17 11.77 -1.22
N GLN A 424 -4.00 13.05 -0.94
CA GLN A 424 -3.71 13.52 0.42
C GLN A 424 -4.98 13.88 1.19
N ILE A 425 -5.32 13.12 2.23
CA ILE A 425 -6.57 13.34 3.00
C ILE A 425 -6.59 14.67 3.73
N LYS A 426 -5.44 15.18 4.17
CA LYS A 426 -5.31 16.52 4.76
C LYS A 426 -5.86 17.63 3.85
N ASN A 427 -5.83 17.43 2.52
CA ASN A 427 -6.28 18.42 1.55
C ASN A 427 -7.81 18.50 1.47
N VAL A 428 -8.55 17.48 1.91
CA VAL A 428 -10.03 17.45 1.85
C VAL A 428 -10.64 18.62 2.62
N LEU A 429 -10.14 18.90 3.82
CA LEU A 429 -10.63 20.00 4.65
C LEU A 429 -10.22 21.36 4.05
N LEU A 430 -9.01 21.49 3.50
CA LEU A 430 -8.56 22.71 2.83
C LEU A 430 -9.43 23.04 1.62
N ILE A 431 -9.69 22.03 0.77
CA ILE A 431 -10.59 22.13 -0.39
C ILE A 431 -11.98 22.60 0.05
N ARG A 432 -12.53 22.01 1.10
CA ARG A 432 -13.85 22.36 1.63
C ARG A 432 -13.91 23.83 2.09
N GLU A 433 -12.95 24.25 2.91
CA GLU A 433 -12.92 25.62 3.43
C GLU A 433 -12.68 26.65 2.31
N GLN A 434 -11.85 26.31 1.31
CA GLN A 434 -11.62 27.17 0.16
C GLN A 434 -12.89 27.35 -0.68
N ILE A 435 -13.63 26.28 -0.97
CA ILE A 435 -14.91 26.36 -1.69
C ILE A 435 -15.96 27.16 -0.89
N LEU A 436 -15.99 27.01 0.44
CA LEU A 436 -16.82 27.82 1.32
C LEU A 436 -16.47 29.31 1.25
N SER A 437 -15.18 29.64 1.19
CA SER A 437 -14.70 31.03 1.09
C SER A 437 -15.09 31.70 -0.23
N GLU A 438 -15.24 30.91 -1.30
CA GLU A 438 -15.72 31.35 -2.62
C GLU A 438 -17.26 31.50 -2.68
N GLY A 439 -17.97 31.31 -1.56
CA GLY A 439 -19.42 31.50 -1.47
C GLY A 439 -20.26 30.28 -1.86
N TYR A 440 -19.65 29.10 -1.94
CA TYR A 440 -20.33 27.86 -2.28
C TYR A 440 -20.45 26.92 -1.07
N HIS A 441 -21.51 26.12 -1.02
CA HIS A 441 -21.65 25.07 -0.01
C HIS A 441 -21.33 23.70 -0.64
N PRO A 442 -20.10 23.15 -0.43
CA PRO A 442 -19.66 21.94 -1.11
C PRO A 442 -20.29 20.68 -0.51
N ILE A 443 -20.79 19.81 -1.40
CA ILE A 443 -21.08 18.41 -1.11
C ILE A 443 -20.01 17.57 -1.82
N LEU A 444 -19.09 17.03 -1.03
CA LEU A 444 -17.96 16.26 -1.55
C LEU A 444 -18.40 14.83 -1.89
N VAL A 445 -18.16 14.41 -3.12
CA VAL A 445 -18.49 13.08 -3.64
C VAL A 445 -17.23 12.41 -4.15
N THR A 446 -17.03 11.13 -3.82
CA THR A 446 -15.84 10.36 -4.23
C THR A 446 -16.23 9.04 -4.88
N ASP A 447 -15.36 8.54 -5.77
CA ASP A 447 -15.47 7.18 -6.30
C ASP A 447 -15.38 6.13 -5.18
N ALA A 448 -15.99 4.96 -5.40
CA ALA A 448 -15.85 3.81 -4.50
C ALA A 448 -14.38 3.45 -4.25
N ASN A 449 -13.56 3.49 -5.30
CA ASN A 449 -12.16 3.07 -5.24
C ASN A 449 -11.21 4.13 -4.66
N THR A 450 -11.71 5.32 -4.31
CA THR A 450 -10.89 6.41 -3.77
C THR A 450 -10.15 5.98 -2.50
N LEU A 451 -10.77 5.14 -1.68
CA LEU A 451 -10.19 4.61 -0.44
C LEU A 451 -8.85 3.87 -0.65
N TYR A 452 -8.65 3.21 -1.79
CA TYR A 452 -7.44 2.43 -2.04
C TYR A 452 -6.25 3.28 -2.52
N ASN A 453 -6.48 4.56 -2.80
CA ASN A 453 -5.50 5.46 -3.42
C ASN A 453 -5.25 6.72 -2.55
N VAL A 454 -5.51 6.65 -1.24
CA VAL A 454 -5.28 7.75 -0.30
C VAL A 454 -4.11 7.48 0.63
N ASP A 455 -3.50 8.53 1.18
CA ASP A 455 -2.37 8.43 2.12
C ASP A 455 -2.78 8.04 3.55
N ASP A 456 -4.03 8.30 3.94
CA ASP A 456 -4.60 7.95 5.24
C ASP A 456 -6.01 7.33 5.10
N GLU A 457 -6.07 6.00 4.96
CA GLU A 457 -7.33 5.27 4.90
C GLU A 457 -8.22 5.48 6.14
N GLY A 458 -7.61 5.55 7.33
CA GLY A 458 -8.34 5.71 8.58
C GLY A 458 -9.05 7.06 8.66
N GLY A 459 -8.33 8.13 8.29
CA GLY A 459 -8.87 9.48 8.15
C GLY A 459 -9.97 9.56 7.10
N PHE A 460 -9.79 8.92 5.94
CA PHE A 460 -10.82 8.89 4.90
C PHE A 460 -12.11 8.23 5.38
N ARG A 461 -12.02 7.02 5.98
CA ARG A 461 -13.20 6.31 6.51
C ARG A 461 -13.92 7.10 7.58
N LYS A 462 -13.17 7.84 8.42
CA LYS A 462 -13.75 8.74 9.42
C LYS A 462 -14.55 9.86 8.77
N LEU A 463 -14.00 10.54 7.76
CA LEU A 463 -14.70 11.61 7.03
C LEU A 463 -15.95 11.12 6.29
N VAL A 464 -15.94 9.89 5.77
CA VAL A 464 -17.14 9.26 5.19
C VAL A 464 -18.18 9.00 6.28
N LYS A 465 -17.78 8.41 7.42
CA LYS A 465 -18.68 8.12 8.55
C LYS A 465 -19.31 9.38 9.14
N GLU A 466 -18.56 10.48 9.20
CA GLU A 466 -19.03 11.79 9.66
C GLU A 466 -19.89 12.53 8.63
N GLY A 467 -20.05 11.96 7.43
CA GLY A 467 -20.87 12.53 6.34
C GLY A 467 -20.23 13.74 5.65
N VAL A 468 -18.94 14.00 5.91
CA VAL A 468 -18.16 15.04 5.21
C VAL A 468 -17.91 14.64 3.77
N ILE A 469 -17.63 13.36 3.53
CA ILE A 469 -17.47 12.76 2.20
C ILE A 469 -18.65 11.83 1.92
N ARG A 470 -19.24 11.93 0.73
CA ARG A 470 -20.24 10.98 0.23
C ARG A 470 -19.57 10.04 -0.78
N GLN A 471 -19.29 8.82 -0.35
CA GLN A 471 -18.72 7.81 -1.23
C GLN A 471 -19.81 7.21 -2.12
N ALA A 472 -19.50 7.05 -3.42
CA ALA A 472 -20.34 6.29 -4.34
C ALA A 472 -20.43 4.81 -3.90
N PRO A 473 -21.54 4.11 -4.20
CA PRO A 473 -21.67 2.67 -3.97
C PRO A 473 -20.56 1.89 -4.69
N ALA A 474 -20.27 0.67 -4.21
CA ALA A 474 -19.32 -0.24 -4.83
C ALA A 474 -19.59 -0.41 -6.33
N ASP A 475 -18.50 -0.50 -7.12
CA ASP A 475 -18.50 -0.64 -8.59
C ASP A 475 -19.21 0.47 -9.36
N ARG A 476 -19.42 1.65 -8.75
CA ARG A 476 -19.97 2.82 -9.42
C ARG A 476 -19.03 4.02 -9.36
N LYS A 477 -18.91 4.72 -10.49
CA LYS A 477 -18.19 6.00 -10.59
C LYS A 477 -19.02 7.13 -9.97
N ALA A 478 -18.34 8.06 -9.30
CA ALA A 478 -18.90 9.30 -8.76
C ALA A 478 -19.52 10.17 -9.85
N ASP A 479 -18.98 10.14 -11.07
CA ASP A 479 -19.41 10.91 -12.24
C ASP A 479 -20.95 10.95 -12.39
N ILE A 480 -21.59 9.78 -12.37
CA ILE A 480 -23.04 9.70 -12.59
C ILE A 480 -23.83 10.27 -11.41
N PHE A 481 -23.33 10.14 -10.18
CA PHE A 481 -23.99 10.68 -9.00
C PHE A 481 -23.82 12.19 -8.92
N VAL A 482 -22.62 12.72 -9.21
CA VAL A 482 -22.37 14.16 -9.28
C VAL A 482 -23.30 14.80 -10.30
N LEU A 483 -23.38 14.26 -11.52
CA LEU A 483 -24.25 14.79 -12.58
C LEU A 483 -25.75 14.68 -12.24
N LYS A 484 -26.21 13.52 -11.75
CA LYS A 484 -27.63 13.33 -11.37
C LYS A 484 -28.03 14.23 -10.21
N LEU A 485 -27.22 14.30 -9.17
CA LEU A 485 -27.52 15.13 -8.00
C LEU A 485 -27.47 16.62 -8.36
N ALA A 486 -26.48 17.05 -9.15
CA ALA A 486 -26.41 18.43 -9.63
C ALA A 486 -27.65 18.82 -10.44
N ARG A 487 -28.11 17.95 -11.35
CA ARG A 487 -29.33 18.18 -12.15
C ARG A 487 -30.59 18.19 -11.30
N ASN A 488 -30.76 17.20 -10.43
CA ASN A 488 -31.94 17.08 -9.57
C ASN A 488 -32.09 18.26 -8.60
N HIS A 489 -30.97 18.80 -8.13
CA HIS A 489 -30.94 19.95 -7.23
C HIS A 489 -30.79 21.30 -7.97
N ASN A 490 -30.78 21.29 -9.30
CA ASN A 490 -30.58 22.46 -10.16
C ASN A 490 -29.39 23.34 -9.70
N CYS A 491 -28.24 22.71 -9.51
CA CYS A 491 -27.05 23.36 -8.99
C CYS A 491 -25.82 23.01 -9.82
N ARG A 492 -24.77 23.82 -9.65
CA ARG A 492 -23.49 23.64 -10.34
C ARG A 492 -22.65 22.54 -9.69
N PHE A 493 -21.65 22.07 -10.42
CA PHE A 493 -20.71 21.06 -9.94
C PHE A 493 -19.27 21.42 -10.27
N ILE A 494 -18.34 21.01 -9.42
CA ILE A 494 -16.91 21.29 -9.53
C ILE A 494 -16.20 20.02 -10.01
N THR A 495 -15.58 20.09 -11.18
CA THR A 495 -14.71 19.02 -11.74
C THR A 495 -13.95 19.57 -12.95
N ASN A 496 -12.75 19.05 -13.22
CA ASN A 496 -12.04 19.31 -14.47
C ASN A 496 -12.41 18.29 -15.56
N ASP A 497 -13.05 17.17 -15.20
CA ASP A 497 -13.49 16.18 -16.19
C ASP A 497 -14.53 16.78 -17.15
N LYS A 498 -14.33 16.53 -18.45
CA LYS A 498 -15.24 16.92 -19.53
C LYS A 498 -16.39 15.92 -19.71
N TYR A 499 -16.37 14.81 -18.97
CA TYR A 499 -17.29 13.68 -19.12
C TYR A 499 -17.35 13.27 -20.59
N SER A 500 -16.17 12.90 -21.13
CA SER A 500 -15.99 12.68 -22.57
C SER A 500 -16.76 11.47 -23.10
N ASP A 501 -17.05 10.50 -22.23
CA ASP A 501 -17.85 9.31 -22.51
C ASP A 501 -19.23 9.71 -23.10
N PRO A 502 -19.59 9.19 -24.29
CA PRO A 502 -20.86 9.52 -24.97
C PRO A 502 -22.10 9.38 -24.09
N LYS A 503 -22.13 8.38 -23.18
CA LYS A 503 -23.31 8.11 -22.34
C LYS A 503 -23.73 9.30 -21.48
N TYR A 504 -22.77 10.08 -20.97
CA TYR A 504 -23.07 11.25 -20.14
C TYR A 504 -23.60 12.40 -21.00
N LYS A 505 -23.09 12.57 -22.22
CA LYS A 505 -23.55 13.62 -23.14
C LYS A 505 -24.94 13.31 -23.67
N GLU A 506 -25.26 12.04 -23.88
CA GLU A 506 -26.59 11.57 -24.27
C GLU A 506 -27.61 11.75 -23.13
N GLU A 507 -27.27 11.37 -21.89
CA GLU A 507 -28.18 11.47 -20.74
C GLU A 507 -28.37 12.92 -20.24
N PHE A 508 -27.28 13.69 -20.16
CA PHE A 508 -27.29 15.02 -19.53
C PHE A 508 -27.29 16.19 -20.51
N GLY A 509 -26.83 15.99 -21.74
CA GLY A 509 -26.66 17.04 -22.74
C GLY A 509 -25.33 17.77 -22.60
N LYS A 510 -24.57 17.82 -23.70
CA LYS A 510 -23.23 18.46 -23.75
C LYS A 510 -23.24 19.92 -23.28
N GLU A 511 -24.24 20.71 -23.70
CA GLU A 511 -24.33 22.12 -23.31
C GLU A 511 -24.70 22.32 -21.84
N TRP A 512 -25.51 21.42 -21.27
CA TRP A 512 -25.86 21.49 -19.86
C TRP A 512 -24.63 21.22 -18.99
N ILE A 513 -23.85 20.18 -19.31
CA ILE A 513 -22.59 19.87 -18.62
C ILE A 513 -21.64 21.08 -18.70
N ARG A 514 -21.45 21.64 -19.90
CA ARG A 514 -20.53 22.77 -20.10
C ARG A 514 -20.94 24.01 -19.30
N LYS A 515 -22.24 24.32 -19.23
CA LYS A 515 -22.75 25.54 -18.56
C LYS A 515 -22.74 25.43 -17.03
N ASN A 516 -22.90 24.23 -16.48
CA ASN A 516 -23.05 24.01 -15.04
C ASN A 516 -21.79 23.48 -14.35
N ARG A 517 -20.73 23.22 -15.11
CA ARG A 517 -19.42 22.81 -14.60
C ARG A 517 -18.58 24.03 -14.23
N ILE A 518 -18.05 24.02 -13.03
CA ILE A 518 -17.02 24.93 -12.53
C ILE A 518 -15.70 24.17 -12.60
N THR A 519 -14.72 24.73 -13.31
CA THR A 519 -13.36 24.17 -13.40
C THR A 519 -12.46 24.76 -12.33
N PHE A 520 -11.31 24.15 -12.11
CA PHE A 520 -10.39 24.58 -11.05
C PHE A 520 -8.92 24.33 -11.40
N ILE A 521 -8.03 25.01 -10.69
CA ILE A 521 -6.62 24.65 -10.56
C ILE A 521 -6.38 24.29 -9.11
N PHE A 522 -5.74 23.14 -8.88
CA PHE A 522 -5.32 22.71 -7.54
C PHE A 522 -3.82 22.44 -7.58
N ALA A 523 -3.06 23.22 -6.81
CA ALA A 523 -1.60 23.12 -6.73
C ALA A 523 -1.10 23.60 -5.37
N ASP A 524 -0.12 22.90 -4.80
CA ASP A 524 0.50 23.24 -3.51
C ASP A 524 -0.53 23.41 -2.37
N GLY A 525 -1.59 22.60 -2.38
CA GLY A 525 -2.69 22.70 -1.40
C GLY A 525 -3.62 23.90 -1.57
N VAL A 526 -3.49 24.69 -2.64
CA VAL A 526 -4.33 25.84 -2.95
C VAL A 526 -5.29 25.50 -4.09
N LEU A 527 -6.59 25.68 -3.85
CA LEU A 527 -7.65 25.50 -4.84
C LEU A 527 -8.13 26.86 -5.35
N VAL A 528 -8.13 27.04 -6.67
CA VAL A 528 -8.67 28.23 -7.34
C VAL A 528 -9.76 27.78 -8.32
N LEU A 529 -10.97 28.32 -8.18
CA LEU A 529 -12.11 28.04 -9.06
C LEU A 529 -12.15 29.06 -10.21
N ASP A 530 -12.61 28.63 -11.39
CA ASP A 530 -12.86 29.48 -12.57
C ASP A 530 -14.19 30.26 -12.50
#